data_AF-R1AU75-F1
#
_entry.id   AF-R1AU75-F1
#
_cell.length_a   1.000
_cell.length_b   1.000
_cell.length_c   1.000
_cell.angle_alpha   90.00
_cell.angle_beta   90.00
_cell.angle_gamma   90.00
#
_symmetry.space_group_name_H-M   'P 1'
#
loop_
_entity.id
_entity.type
_entity.pdbx_description
1 polymer ?
#
loop_
_entity_poly.entity_id
_entity_poly.type
_entity_poly.pdbx_seq_one_letter_code
_entity_poly.pdbx_strand_id
1 'polypeptide(L)' 'MEKWKEGLKSENTLVRYKSKQFIEIIENAKSIEKFDMDLFFSVTEKLTVSEGERIIVGLLDGTEVEVVIE' A
#
# COMPACT_ATOMS: atom_id res chain seq x y z
N MET A 1 5.38 -10.70 1.55
CA MET A 1 4.97 -12.11 1.80
C MET A 1 5.42 -12.64 3.16
N GLU A 2 6.64 -12.37 3.63
CA GLU A 2 7.12 -12.91 4.91
C GLU A 2 6.24 -12.54 6.12
N LYS A 3 5.84 -11.27 6.24
CA LYS A 3 4.89 -10.80 7.27
C LYS A 3 3.64 -11.69 7.39
N TRP A 4 3.08 -12.12 6.27
CA TRP A 4 1.88 -12.98 6.27
C TRP A 4 2.20 -14.43 6.62
N LYS A 5 3.38 -14.93 6.20
CA LYS A 5 3.86 -16.27 6.59
C LYS A 5 4.13 -16.37 8.09
N GLU A 6 4.64 -15.31 8.72
CA GLU A 6 4.79 -15.25 10.18
C GLU A 6 3.44 -15.28 10.89
N GLY A 7 2.44 -14.56 10.37
CA GLY A 7 1.08 -14.56 10.90
C GLY A 7 0.40 -15.93 10.93
N LEU A 8 0.81 -16.87 10.05
CA LEU A 8 0.32 -18.26 10.09
C LEU A 8 0.74 -19.02 11.35
N LYS A 9 1.85 -18.62 11.99
CA LYS A 9 2.36 -19.19 13.24
C LYS A 9 1.78 -18.53 14.48
N SER A 10 0.87 -17.56 14.31
CA SER A 10 0.27 -16.85 15.44
C SER A 10 -0.68 -17.75 16.22
N GLU A 11 -0.60 -17.67 17.54
CA GLU A 11 -1.58 -18.25 18.47
C GLU A 11 -2.96 -17.59 18.33
N ASN A 12 -3.01 -16.34 17.83
CA ASN A 12 -4.27 -15.65 17.56
C ASN A 12 -4.93 -16.21 16.30
N THR A 13 -6.07 -16.88 16.49
CA THR A 13 -6.84 -17.52 15.41
C THR A 13 -7.30 -16.53 14.33
N LEU A 14 -7.68 -15.29 14.69
CA LEU A 14 -8.09 -14.28 13.71
C LEU A 14 -6.90 -13.81 12.86
N VAL A 15 -5.74 -13.61 13.49
CA VAL A 15 -4.50 -13.25 12.78
C VAL A 15 -4.15 -14.35 11.77
N ARG A 16 -4.14 -15.62 12.21
CA ARG A 16 -3.86 -16.76 11.35
C ARG A 16 -4.83 -16.87 10.17
N TYR A 17 -6.13 -16.70 10.43
CA TYR A 17 -7.16 -16.72 9.38
C TYR A 17 -6.95 -15.61 8.36
N LYS A 18 -6.74 -14.36 8.82
CA LYS A 18 -6.54 -13.21 7.92
C LYS A 18 -5.24 -13.31 7.14
N SER A 19 -4.15 -13.73 7.76
CA SER A 19 -2.87 -13.96 7.08
C SER A 19 -3.01 -14.99 5.95
N LYS A 20 -3.76 -16.07 6.17
CA LYS A 20 -4.05 -17.05 5.12
C LYS A 20 -4.83 -16.42 3.95
N GLN A 21 -5.89 -15.66 4.23
CA GLN A 21 -6.65 -14.98 3.17
C GLN A 21 -5.78 -14.02 2.35
N PHE A 22 -4.91 -13.24 3.00
CA PHE A 22 -4.01 -12.33 2.30
C PHE A 22 -2.99 -13.06 1.43
N ILE A 23 -2.46 -14.19 1.88
CA ILE A 23 -1.57 -15.04 1.07
C ILE A 23 -2.29 -15.51 -0.19
N GLU A 24 -3.51 -16.04 -0.07
CA GLU A 24 -4.29 -16.55 -1.21
C GLU A 24 -4.62 -15.45 -2.24
N ILE A 25 -4.91 -14.22 -1.76
CA ILE A 25 -5.15 -13.06 -2.63
C ILE A 25 -3.88 -12.69 -3.41
N ILE A 26 -2.74 -12.60 -2.71
CA ILE A 26 -1.48 -12.11 -3.29
C ILE A 26 -0.81 -13.18 -4.17
N GLU A 27 -0.96 -14.46 -3.85
CA GLU A 27 -0.37 -15.57 -4.61
C GLU A 27 -0.88 -15.61 -6.07
N ASN A 28 -2.13 -15.21 -6.29
CA ASN A 28 -2.74 -15.13 -7.61
C ASN A 28 -2.65 -13.73 -8.25
N ALA A 29 -2.13 -12.74 -7.51
CA ALA A 29 -2.00 -11.39 -8.00
C ALA A 29 -0.84 -11.28 -8.99
N LYS A 30 -1.04 -10.53 -10.07
CA LYS A 30 0.05 -10.19 -10.99
C LYS A 30 0.89 -9.08 -10.37
N SER A 31 2.20 -9.16 -10.59
CA SER A 31 3.11 -8.07 -10.27
C SER A 31 2.70 -6.81 -11.03
N ILE A 32 2.80 -5.67 -10.36
CA ILE A 32 2.63 -4.36 -10.98
C ILE A 32 3.87 -4.11 -11.84
N GLU A 33 3.72 -4.13 -13.16
CA GLU A 33 4.84 -3.91 -14.10
C GLU A 33 5.12 -2.42 -14.32
N LYS A 34 4.10 -1.57 -14.18
CA LYS A 34 4.20 -0.13 -14.36
C LYS A 34 3.38 0.58 -13.30
N PHE A 35 3.94 1.63 -12.73
CA PHE A 35 3.20 2.59 -11.92
C PHE A 35 2.57 3.62 -12.86
N ASP A 36 1.25 3.54 -13.06
CA ASP A 36 0.48 4.46 -13.89
C ASP A 36 -0.39 5.40 -13.06
N MET A 37 -1.09 6.32 -13.73
CA MET A 37 -1.95 7.30 -13.09
C MET A 37 -3.15 6.65 -12.38
N ASP A 38 -3.68 5.55 -12.90
CA ASP A 38 -4.82 4.85 -12.28
C ASP A 38 -4.40 4.23 -10.95
N LEU A 39 -3.22 3.60 -10.92
CA LEU A 39 -2.65 3.09 -9.69
C LEU A 39 -2.34 4.22 -8.71
N PHE A 40 -1.76 5.32 -9.18
CA PHE A 40 -1.51 6.51 -8.37
C PHE A 40 -2.79 7.01 -7.68
N PHE A 41 -3.88 7.18 -8.43
CA PHE A 41 -5.17 7.60 -7.85
C PHE A 41 -5.76 6.55 -6.91
N SER A 42 -5.56 5.26 -7.18
CA SER A 42 -6.09 4.19 -6.33
C SER A 42 -5.44 4.13 -4.94
N VAL A 43 -4.18 4.56 -4.82
CA VAL A 43 -3.43 4.53 -3.55
C VAL A 43 -3.38 5.88 -2.84
N THR A 44 -3.73 6.97 -3.53
CA THR A 44 -3.68 8.32 -2.99
C THR A 44 -4.92 8.59 -2.14
N GLU A 45 -4.71 8.98 -0.88
CA GLU A 45 -5.76 9.46 0.02
C GLU A 45 -6.04 10.95 -0.21
N LYS A 46 -4.98 11.77 -0.21
CA LYS A 46 -5.09 13.24 -0.31
C LYS A 46 -3.87 13.86 -0.98
N LEU A 47 -4.06 15.02 -1.57
CA LEU A 47 -3.00 15.88 -2.09
C LEU A 47 -3.05 17.21 -1.36
N THR A 48 -1.93 17.58 -0.72
CA THR A 48 -1.77 18.88 -0.06
C THR A 48 -0.85 19.74 -0.90
N VAL A 49 -1.34 20.91 -1.31
CA VAL A 49 -0.57 21.89 -2.09
C VAL A 49 -0.35 23.13 -1.23
N SER A 50 0.91 23.54 -1.10
CA SER A 50 1.31 24.70 -0.28
C SER A 50 1.80 25.84 -1.18
N GLU A 51 1.70 27.10 -0.72
CA GLU A 51 2.37 28.22 -1.40
C GLU A 51 3.89 27.94 -1.49
N GLY A 52 4.45 27.99 -2.70
CA GLY A 52 5.85 27.66 -2.97
C GLY A 52 6.10 26.28 -3.61
N GLU A 53 5.18 25.79 -4.45
CA GLU A 53 5.33 24.59 -5.30
C GLU A 53 5.51 23.25 -4.57
N ARG A 54 5.27 23.23 -3.25
CA ARG A 54 5.38 22.03 -2.45
C ARG A 54 4.10 21.20 -2.52
N ILE A 55 4.21 19.99 -3.05
CA ILE A 55 3.11 19.01 -3.12
C ILE A 55 3.43 17.83 -2.20
N ILE A 56 2.52 17.52 -1.28
CA ILE A 56 2.58 16.33 -0.41
C ILE A 56 1.43 15.41 -0.78
N VAL A 57 1.76 14.18 -1.17
CA VAL A 57 0.80 13.10 -1.44
C VAL A 57 0.68 12.25 -0.19
N GLY A 58 -0.51 12.19 0.41
CA GLY A 58 -0.84 11.22 1.44
C GLY A 58 -1.41 9.96 0.79
N LEU A 59 -0.87 8.79 1.13
CA LEU A 59 -1.35 7.48 0.68
C LEU A 59 -2.34 6.89 1.68
N LEU A 60 -3.18 5.95 1.22
CA LEU A 60 -4.20 5.29 2.05
C LEU A 60 -3.66 4.52 3.27
N ASP A 61 -2.37 4.19 3.28
CA ASP A 61 -1.71 3.54 4.41
C ASP A 61 -1.12 4.53 5.43
N GLY A 62 -1.32 5.84 5.22
CA GLY A 62 -0.80 6.92 6.04
C GLY A 62 0.60 7.38 5.66
N THR A 63 1.23 6.80 4.64
CA THR A 63 2.53 7.27 4.14
C THR A 63 2.36 8.64 3.47
N GLU A 64 3.23 9.60 3.81
CA GLU A 64 3.29 10.90 3.14
C GLU A 64 4.55 10.98 2.26
N VAL A 65 4.37 11.38 1.00
CA VAL A 65 5.44 11.53 0.01
C VAL A 65 5.47 12.98 -0.48
N GLU A 66 6.64 13.61 -0.40
CA GLU A 66 6.86 14.94 -0.98
C GLU A 66 7.27 14.80 -2.45
N VAL A 67 6.61 15.54 -3.33
CA VAL A 67 6.90 15.56 -4.77
C VAL A 67 7.74 16.79 -5.09
N VAL A 68 8.87 16.56 -5.74
CA VAL A 68 9.72 17.60 -6.33
C VAL A 68 9.47 17.58 -7.83
N ILE A 69 9.03 18.71 -8.40
CA ILE A 69 8.86 18.88 -9.84
C ILE A 69 10.19 19.42 -10.39
N GLU A 70 10.84 18.66 -11.28
CA GLU A 70 12.03 19.08 -12.04
C GLU A 70 11.65 19.73 -13.39
#